data_AF-A0A4S4NH76-F1
#
_entry.id   AF-A0A4S4NH76-F1
#
_cell.length_a   1.000
_cell.length_b   1.000
_cell.length_c   1.000
_cell.angle_alpha   90.00
_cell.angle_beta   90.00
_cell.angle_gamma   90.00
#
_symmetry.space_group_name_H-M   'P 1'
#
loop_
_entity.id
_entity.type
_entity.pdbx_description
1 polymer ?
#
loop_
_entity_poly.entity_id
_entity_poly.type
_entity_poly.pdbx_seq_one_letter_code
_entity_poly.pdbx_strand_id
1 'polypeptide(L)'
;MLGWKTGALAAALAVAATAPWAEIHYSSQDLQRVRDRAVPNLQKVLSIDIIERLPEAEQARARAIALEFPDTGPSPLGYYAHPGNNAIYFPLTSIRFLDDIATLMAWINFHPSEGCRLEYLQSYLWALLRKGMDVPNPIPAFGLDREKLHAHADTYSLSGKIYSSGLQFILAHEVGHLMLGHGPVQTAADSRRQEREADSFALDHFARLGGSPMGVFFYFQAAWWGDPGSDEGRAIHSHPISKDRIEAMAQRMLAAPMDFAHGENNPEREAFLVRNLALQALSFAQMMDDDGLLNLAQDYLLTEFPLSELPGACPH
;
A
#
# COMPACT_ATOMS: atom_id res chain seq x y z
N MET A 1 47.93 6.93 35.08
CA MET A 1 46.91 7.84 34.49
C MET A 1 45.89 6.98 33.75
N LEU A 2 44.70 6.84 34.33
CA LEU A 2 43.50 6.28 33.70
C LEU A 2 43.18 7.13 32.44
N GLY A 3 42.75 6.64 31.29
CA GLY A 3 41.87 5.52 30.99
C GLY A 3 40.63 6.07 30.29
N TRP A 4 40.66 6.25 28.96
CA TRP A 4 39.49 6.63 28.16
C TRP A 4 39.04 5.42 27.33
N LYS A 5 38.00 4.75 27.83
CA LYS A 5 37.20 3.79 27.05
C LYS A 5 36.15 4.60 26.29
N THR A 6 36.27 4.64 24.97
CA THR A 6 35.19 5.07 24.07
C THR A 6 34.06 4.04 24.14
N GLY A 7 33.00 4.35 24.89
CA GLY A 7 31.77 3.58 24.87
C GLY A 7 30.99 3.92 23.61
N ALA A 8 30.92 2.99 22.66
CA ALA A 8 29.90 3.02 21.63
C ALA A 8 28.56 2.66 22.28
N LEU A 9 27.68 3.65 22.45
CA LEU A 9 26.27 3.37 22.72
C LEU A 9 25.67 2.82 21.43
N ALA A 10 25.47 1.51 21.38
CA ALA A 10 24.51 0.92 20.46
C ALA A 10 23.12 1.35 20.93
N ALA A 11 22.52 2.33 20.23
CA ALA A 11 21.12 2.64 20.40
C ALA A 11 20.32 1.46 19.84
N ALA A 12 19.78 0.62 20.72
CA ALA A 12 18.80 -0.38 20.35
C ALA A 12 17.56 0.36 19.83
N LEU A 13 17.18 0.09 18.58
CA LEU A 13 15.86 0.44 18.06
C LEU A 13 14.83 -0.28 18.94
N ALA A 14 14.19 0.49 19.82
CA ALA A 14 12.96 0.05 20.44
C ALA A 14 11.90 0.02 19.32
N VAL A 15 11.73 -1.15 18.70
CA VAL A 15 10.45 -1.48 18.06
C VAL A 15 9.45 -1.42 19.19
N ALA A 16 8.68 -0.33 19.27
CA ALA A 16 7.55 -0.27 20.18
C ALA A 16 6.73 -1.54 19.92
N ALA A 17 6.47 -2.32 20.96
CA ALA A 17 5.63 -3.50 20.86
C ALA A 17 4.23 -3.02 20.49
N THR A 18 3.94 -2.96 19.19
CA THR A 18 2.60 -2.74 18.68
C THR A 18 1.76 -3.90 19.19
N ALA A 19 0.52 -3.62 19.63
CA ALA A 19 -0.43 -4.69 19.91
C ALA A 19 -0.40 -5.69 18.73
N PRO A 20 -0.37 -7.01 18.99
CA PRO A 20 -0.29 -7.98 17.91
C PRO A 20 -1.49 -7.76 17.00
N TRP A 21 -1.23 -7.39 15.74
CA TRP A 21 -2.25 -7.31 14.71
C TRP A 21 -2.89 -8.69 14.57
N ALA A 22 -4.19 -8.73 14.24
CA ALA A 22 -4.80 -10.00 13.87
C ALA A 22 -3.97 -10.65 12.75
N GLU A 23 -3.52 -11.88 12.99
CA GLU A 23 -2.71 -12.60 12.03
C GLU A 23 -3.59 -13.03 10.86
N ILE A 24 -3.14 -12.73 9.65
CA ILE A 24 -3.75 -13.29 8.44
C ILE A 24 -3.12 -14.65 8.20
N HIS A 25 -3.95 -15.68 8.16
CA HIS A 25 -3.50 -17.06 8.10
C HIS A 25 -3.56 -17.57 6.65
N TYR A 26 -2.52 -17.26 5.88
CA TYR A 26 -2.29 -17.92 4.59
C TYR A 26 -1.56 -19.24 4.77
N SER A 27 -1.90 -20.25 3.97
CA SER A 27 -1.20 -21.54 4.04
C SER A 27 0.23 -21.41 3.51
N SER A 28 1.14 -22.30 3.94
CA SER A 28 2.50 -22.35 3.38
C SER A 28 2.50 -22.58 1.86
N GLN A 29 1.50 -23.29 1.34
CA GLN A 29 1.33 -23.47 -0.11
C GLN A 29 0.96 -22.15 -0.80
N ASP A 30 0.10 -21.33 -0.19
CA ASP A 30 -0.24 -20.00 -0.72
C ASP A 30 0.99 -19.09 -0.73
N LEU A 31 1.74 -19.06 0.37
CA LEU A 31 2.96 -18.23 0.46
C LEU A 31 4.02 -18.72 -0.53
N GLN A 32 4.17 -20.02 -0.75
CA GLN A 32 5.07 -20.53 -1.79
C GLN A 32 4.64 -20.07 -3.19
N ARG A 33 3.34 -20.14 -3.53
CA ARG A 33 2.82 -19.62 -4.81
C ARG A 33 3.09 -18.12 -4.98
N VAL A 34 2.92 -17.35 -3.90
CA VAL A 34 3.23 -15.91 -3.89
C VAL A 34 4.72 -15.70 -4.10
N ARG A 35 5.58 -16.46 -3.40
CA ARG A 35 7.04 -16.42 -3.55
C ARG A 35 7.45 -16.67 -5.01
N ASP A 36 6.98 -17.75 -5.59
CA ASP A 36 7.32 -18.19 -6.95
C ASP A 36 6.93 -17.16 -8.01
N ARG A 37 5.81 -16.45 -7.81
CA ARG A 37 5.29 -15.46 -8.77
C ARG A 37 5.79 -14.05 -8.51
N ALA A 38 5.76 -13.58 -7.27
CA ALA A 38 5.97 -12.17 -6.94
C ALA A 38 7.45 -11.81 -6.81
N VAL A 39 8.27 -12.68 -6.20
CA VAL A 39 9.70 -12.40 -5.95
C VAL A 39 10.47 -12.11 -7.24
N PRO A 40 10.49 -12.99 -8.26
CA PRO A 40 11.25 -12.71 -9.48
C PRO A 40 10.73 -11.46 -10.21
N ASN A 41 9.43 -11.20 -10.16
CA ASN A 41 8.84 -10.01 -10.75
C ASN A 41 9.25 -8.74 -10.01
N LEU A 42 9.20 -8.71 -8.68
CA LEU A 42 9.62 -7.54 -7.89
C LEU A 42 11.11 -7.26 -7.99
N GLN A 43 11.94 -8.30 -8.06
CA GLN A 43 13.37 -8.16 -8.35
C GLN A 43 13.61 -7.53 -9.72
N LYS A 44 12.83 -7.93 -10.73
CA LYS A 44 12.88 -7.33 -12.07
C LYS A 44 12.40 -5.87 -12.05
N VAL A 45 11.29 -5.58 -11.37
CA VAL A 45 10.78 -4.21 -11.22
C VAL A 45 11.83 -3.32 -10.54
N LEU A 46 12.49 -3.79 -9.48
CA LEU A 46 13.55 -3.01 -8.83
C LEU A 46 14.70 -2.74 -9.79
N SER A 47 15.24 -3.78 -10.42
CA SER A 47 16.46 -3.64 -11.24
C SER A 47 16.22 -2.89 -12.54
N ILE A 48 15.19 -3.26 -13.30
CA ILE A 48 14.96 -2.75 -14.66
C ILE A 48 14.04 -1.54 -14.65
N ASP A 49 12.92 -1.63 -13.95
CA ASP A 49 11.93 -0.55 -14.06
C ASP A 49 12.35 0.64 -13.20
N ILE A 50 12.82 0.42 -11.96
CA ILE A 50 13.20 1.49 -11.04
C ILE A 50 14.66 1.91 -11.26
N ILE A 51 15.63 1.03 -10.94
CA ILE A 51 17.05 1.41 -10.85
C ILE A 51 17.61 1.86 -12.20
N GLU A 52 17.37 1.13 -13.29
CA GLU A 52 17.89 1.50 -14.62
C GLU A 52 17.29 2.79 -15.18
N ARG A 53 16.18 3.29 -14.60
CA ARG A 53 15.53 4.55 -14.99
C ARG A 53 15.87 5.73 -14.10
N LEU A 54 16.62 5.51 -13.01
CA LEU A 54 17.20 6.58 -12.22
C LEU A 54 18.29 7.32 -13.01
N PRO A 55 18.57 8.60 -12.67
CA PRO A 55 19.75 9.30 -13.18
C PRO A 55 21.01 8.46 -13.02
N GLU A 56 21.91 8.47 -14.01
CA GLU A 56 23.10 7.61 -14.02
C GLU A 56 23.94 7.71 -12.72
N ALA A 57 24.08 8.92 -12.19
CA ALA A 57 24.79 9.20 -10.95
C ALA A 57 24.18 8.51 -9.71
N GLU A 58 22.91 8.14 -9.75
CA GLU A 58 22.18 7.50 -8.65
C GLU A 58 22.16 5.97 -8.75
N GLN A 59 22.35 5.42 -9.95
CA GLN A 59 22.18 3.98 -10.19
C GLN A 59 23.16 3.13 -9.38
N ALA A 60 24.42 3.53 -9.25
CA ALA A 60 25.43 2.76 -8.53
C ALA A 60 25.04 2.57 -7.06
N ARG A 61 24.50 3.62 -6.42
CA ARG A 61 23.99 3.56 -5.04
C ARG A 61 22.73 2.69 -4.96
N ALA A 62 21.80 2.87 -5.90
CA ALA A 62 20.54 2.13 -5.89
C ALA A 62 20.74 0.61 -6.15
N ARG A 63 21.73 0.21 -6.95
CA ARG A 63 22.10 -1.20 -7.18
C ARG A 63 22.56 -1.94 -5.92
N ALA A 64 22.93 -1.23 -4.85
CA ALA A 64 23.29 -1.83 -3.57
C ALA A 64 22.07 -2.17 -2.70
N ILE A 65 20.85 -1.79 -3.11
CA ILE A 65 19.62 -2.06 -2.36
C ILE A 65 19.26 -3.54 -2.47
N ALA A 66 19.10 -4.21 -1.33
CA ALA A 66 18.63 -5.58 -1.25
C ALA A 66 17.10 -5.64 -1.15
N LEU A 67 16.49 -6.69 -1.74
CA LEU A 67 15.09 -7.03 -1.51
C LEU A 67 14.98 -8.33 -0.72
N GLU A 68 14.28 -8.25 0.40
CA GLU A 68 14.05 -9.35 1.32
C GLU A 68 12.57 -9.72 1.36
N PHE A 69 12.28 -11.02 1.39
CA PHE A 69 10.93 -11.57 1.31
C PHE A 69 10.68 -12.54 2.47
N PRO A 70 10.57 -12.03 3.71
CA PRO A 70 10.17 -12.85 4.84
C PRO A 70 8.76 -13.40 4.62
N ASP A 71 8.43 -14.53 5.25
CA ASP A 71 7.08 -15.08 5.11
C ASP A 71 6.03 -14.14 5.73
N THR A 72 6.34 -13.59 6.91
CA THR A 72 5.47 -12.68 7.67
C THR A 72 6.10 -11.31 7.88
N GLY A 73 5.23 -10.31 8.11
CA GLY A 73 5.59 -8.92 8.33
C GLY A 73 4.96 -8.35 9.60
N PRO A 74 5.24 -7.08 9.92
CA PRO A 74 4.68 -6.43 11.11
C PRO A 74 3.16 -6.19 11.02
N SER A 75 2.60 -6.13 9.80
CA SER A 75 1.16 -6.00 9.56
C SER A 75 0.78 -6.54 8.16
N PRO A 76 -0.52 -6.73 7.86
CA PRO A 76 -0.98 -7.11 6.52
C PRO A 76 -0.56 -6.15 5.39
N LEU A 77 -0.24 -4.91 5.71
CA LEU A 77 0.22 -3.89 4.76
C LEU A 77 1.64 -3.38 5.13
N GLY A 78 2.41 -4.18 5.86
CA GLY A 78 3.71 -3.81 6.39
C GLY A 78 4.87 -4.00 5.41
N TYR A 79 5.01 -3.08 4.47
CA TYR A 79 6.20 -2.93 3.61
C TYR A 79 7.12 -1.87 4.21
N TYR A 80 8.44 -2.06 4.18
CA TYR A 80 9.35 -1.09 4.79
C TYR A 80 10.79 -1.21 4.30
N ALA A 81 11.47 -0.06 4.25
CA ALA A 81 12.91 0.05 4.12
C ALA A 81 13.61 -0.03 5.49
N HIS A 82 14.80 -0.61 5.50
CA HIS A 82 15.70 -0.63 6.65
C HIS A 82 17.04 0.01 6.27
N PRO A 83 17.25 1.31 6.58
CA PRO A 83 18.46 2.03 6.17
C PRO A 83 19.77 1.41 6.68
N GLY A 84 19.76 0.77 7.85
CA GLY A 84 20.96 0.23 8.49
C GLY A 84 21.64 -0.92 7.73
N ASN A 85 20.92 -1.64 6.87
CA ASN A 85 21.46 -2.71 6.02
C ASN A 85 21.11 -2.50 4.54
N ASN A 86 20.62 -1.31 4.18
CA ASN A 86 20.22 -0.95 2.81
C ASN A 86 19.29 -1.99 2.15
N ALA A 87 18.30 -2.47 2.91
CA ALA A 87 17.36 -3.49 2.45
C ALA A 87 15.93 -2.98 2.49
N ILE A 88 15.08 -3.52 1.61
CA ILE A 88 13.64 -3.31 1.58
C ILE A 88 12.96 -4.66 1.81
N TYR A 89 11.96 -4.67 2.69
CA TYR A 89 11.24 -5.88 3.10
C TYR A 89 9.85 -5.90 2.48
N PHE A 90 9.54 -6.99 1.76
CA PHE A 90 8.24 -7.27 1.17
C PHE A 90 7.73 -8.61 1.69
N PRO A 91 7.09 -8.64 2.87
CA PRO A 91 6.56 -9.87 3.44
C PRO A 91 5.56 -10.56 2.50
N LEU A 92 5.66 -11.88 2.39
CA LEU A 92 4.80 -12.65 1.48
C LEU A 92 3.32 -12.58 1.88
N THR A 93 3.01 -12.56 3.17
CA THR A 93 1.64 -12.35 3.66
C THR A 93 1.10 -10.99 3.23
N SER A 94 1.90 -9.93 3.26
CA SER A 94 1.48 -8.59 2.86
C SER A 94 1.23 -8.51 1.36
N ILE A 95 2.13 -9.09 0.54
CA ILE A 95 1.95 -9.21 -0.91
C ILE A 95 0.63 -9.93 -1.21
N ARG A 96 0.38 -11.05 -0.54
CA ARG A 96 -0.83 -11.84 -0.76
C ARG A 96 -2.10 -11.10 -0.33
N PHE A 97 -2.03 -10.39 0.79
CA PHE A 97 -3.14 -9.57 1.27
C PHE A 97 -3.49 -8.47 0.25
N LEU A 98 -2.49 -7.74 -0.25
CA LEU A 98 -2.73 -6.72 -1.27
C LEU A 98 -3.33 -7.32 -2.55
N ASP A 99 -2.91 -8.52 -2.94
CA ASP A 99 -3.49 -9.25 -4.08
C ASP A 99 -4.97 -9.63 -3.87
N ASP A 100 -5.35 -10.03 -2.67
CA ASP A 100 -6.75 -10.31 -2.32
C ASP A 100 -7.59 -9.02 -2.29
N ILE A 101 -7.07 -7.93 -1.70
CA ILE A 101 -7.75 -6.62 -1.72
C ILE A 101 -7.91 -6.10 -3.14
N ALA A 102 -6.87 -6.17 -3.98
CA ALA A 102 -6.94 -5.77 -5.38
C ALA A 102 -8.00 -6.57 -6.15
N THR A 103 -8.12 -7.86 -5.86
CA THR A 103 -9.13 -8.74 -6.47
C THR A 103 -10.55 -8.36 -6.04
N LEU A 104 -10.77 -8.14 -4.73
CA LEU A 104 -12.08 -7.71 -4.21
C LEU A 104 -12.49 -6.33 -4.75
N MET A 105 -11.57 -5.36 -4.78
CA MET A 105 -11.83 -4.03 -5.36
C MET A 105 -12.24 -4.12 -6.83
N ALA A 106 -11.56 -4.95 -7.61
CA ALA A 106 -11.93 -5.19 -8.99
C ALA A 106 -13.31 -5.84 -9.13
N TRP A 107 -13.62 -6.84 -8.29
CA TRP A 107 -14.93 -7.51 -8.30
C TRP A 107 -16.07 -6.54 -7.97
N ILE A 108 -15.93 -5.78 -6.87
CA ILE A 108 -16.89 -4.75 -6.42
C ILE A 108 -17.13 -3.72 -7.51
N ASN A 109 -16.07 -3.28 -8.21
CA ASN A 109 -16.18 -2.30 -9.29
C ASN A 109 -17.08 -2.76 -10.44
N PHE A 110 -17.14 -4.07 -10.72
CA PHE A 110 -17.94 -4.61 -11.82
C PHE A 110 -19.35 -5.08 -11.43
N HIS A 111 -19.63 -5.26 -10.14
CA HIS A 111 -20.93 -5.77 -9.66
C HIS A 111 -21.71 -4.84 -8.69
N PRO A 112 -21.65 -3.50 -8.83
CA PRO A 112 -22.32 -2.61 -7.88
C PRO A 112 -23.86 -2.72 -7.93
N SER A 113 -24.43 -3.04 -9.11
CA SER A 113 -25.88 -3.22 -9.29
C SER A 113 -26.41 -4.50 -8.64
N GLU A 114 -25.54 -5.41 -8.23
CA GLU A 114 -25.88 -6.69 -7.59
C GLU A 114 -25.73 -6.62 -6.07
N GLY A 115 -25.56 -5.41 -5.52
CA GLY A 115 -25.40 -5.20 -4.08
C GLY A 115 -23.97 -5.38 -3.57
N CYS A 116 -23.02 -5.75 -4.43
CA CYS A 116 -21.59 -5.84 -4.08
C CYS A 116 -21.01 -4.44 -3.91
N ARG A 117 -21.06 -3.96 -2.67
CA ARG A 117 -20.77 -2.58 -2.26
C ARG A 117 -19.40 -2.44 -1.63
N LEU A 118 -18.74 -1.31 -1.88
CA LEU A 118 -17.41 -1.01 -1.36
C LEU A 118 -17.39 -0.94 0.17
N GLU A 119 -18.49 -0.52 0.78
CA GLU A 119 -18.62 -0.37 2.22
C GLU A 119 -18.44 -1.69 2.98
N TYR A 120 -18.82 -2.84 2.41
CA TYR A 120 -18.52 -4.14 3.02
C TYR A 120 -17.01 -4.42 3.13
N LEU A 121 -16.23 -4.02 2.12
CA LEU A 121 -14.77 -4.12 2.16
C LEU A 121 -14.18 -3.14 3.17
N GLN A 122 -14.77 -1.95 3.31
CA GLN A 122 -14.38 -1.00 4.34
C GLN A 122 -14.66 -1.55 5.75
N SER A 123 -15.82 -2.17 6.01
CA SER A 123 -16.12 -2.86 7.27
C SER A 123 -15.10 -3.95 7.59
N TYR A 124 -14.75 -4.77 6.59
CA TYR A 124 -13.73 -5.82 6.73
C TYR A 124 -12.36 -5.23 7.10
N LEU A 125 -11.89 -4.24 6.35
CA LEU A 125 -10.59 -3.60 6.56
C LEU A 125 -10.52 -2.87 7.91
N TRP A 126 -11.59 -2.21 8.31
CA TRP A 126 -11.69 -1.61 9.64
C TRP A 126 -11.60 -2.67 10.75
N ALA A 127 -12.34 -3.79 10.62
CA ALA A 127 -12.35 -4.85 11.63
C ALA A 127 -10.95 -5.47 11.79
N LEU A 128 -10.32 -5.78 10.67
CA LEU A 128 -8.99 -6.39 10.65
C LEU A 128 -7.89 -5.42 11.07
N LEU A 129 -7.77 -4.29 10.39
CA LEU A 129 -6.63 -3.39 10.52
C LEU A 129 -6.80 -2.42 11.70
N ARG A 130 -7.99 -1.91 11.98
CA ARG A 130 -8.18 -0.96 13.09
C ARG A 130 -8.43 -1.65 14.41
N LYS A 131 -9.27 -2.69 14.42
CA LYS A 131 -9.67 -3.39 15.66
C LYS A 131 -8.83 -4.62 15.97
N GLY A 132 -8.04 -5.12 15.02
CA GLY A 132 -7.31 -6.37 15.20
C GLY A 132 -8.24 -7.55 15.46
N MET A 133 -9.43 -7.54 14.83
CA MET A 133 -10.35 -8.66 14.91
C MET A 133 -9.82 -9.84 14.10
N ASP A 134 -9.92 -11.02 14.67
CA ASP A 134 -9.67 -12.27 13.95
C ASP A 134 -10.83 -12.52 12.97
N VAL A 135 -10.58 -12.20 11.69
CA VAL A 135 -11.50 -12.39 10.58
C VAL A 135 -10.81 -13.24 9.51
N PRO A 136 -11.58 -14.02 8.71
CA PRO A 136 -10.97 -14.81 7.64
C PRO A 136 -10.16 -13.95 6.66
N ASN A 137 -9.28 -14.59 5.88
CA ASN A 137 -8.58 -13.93 4.77
C ASN A 137 -9.59 -13.24 3.83
N PRO A 138 -9.21 -12.18 3.08
CA PRO A 138 -10.21 -11.28 2.49
C PRO A 138 -11.18 -11.98 1.53
N ILE A 139 -10.70 -12.74 0.55
CA ILE A 139 -11.59 -13.42 -0.40
C ILE A 139 -12.51 -14.43 0.31
N PRO A 140 -12.01 -15.35 1.17
CA PRO A 140 -12.86 -16.24 1.95
C PRO A 140 -13.86 -15.54 2.88
N ALA A 141 -13.53 -14.37 3.44
CA ALA A 141 -14.46 -13.62 4.30
C ALA A 141 -15.73 -13.21 3.54
N PHE A 142 -15.61 -12.97 2.23
CA PHE A 142 -16.73 -12.67 1.35
C PHE A 142 -17.41 -13.92 0.77
N GLY A 143 -17.01 -15.12 1.19
CA GLY A 143 -17.57 -16.38 0.66
C GLY A 143 -17.24 -16.61 -0.82
N LEU A 144 -16.25 -15.91 -1.36
CA LEU A 144 -15.89 -15.95 -2.77
C LEU A 144 -14.80 -16.99 -3.04
N ASP A 145 -14.73 -17.46 -4.27
CA ASP A 145 -13.67 -18.36 -4.76
C ASP A 145 -12.75 -17.59 -5.72
N ARG A 146 -11.46 -17.56 -5.41
CA ARG A 146 -10.49 -16.76 -6.18
C ARG A 146 -10.39 -17.18 -7.64
N GLU A 147 -10.40 -18.48 -7.92
CA GLU A 147 -10.24 -18.99 -9.28
C GLU A 147 -11.47 -18.61 -10.13
N LYS A 148 -12.66 -18.63 -9.54
CA LYS A 148 -13.87 -18.10 -10.19
C LYS A 148 -13.76 -16.61 -10.48
N LEU A 149 -13.35 -15.80 -9.50
CA LEU A 149 -13.18 -14.35 -9.71
C LEU A 149 -12.19 -14.07 -10.84
N HIS A 150 -11.10 -14.84 -10.92
CA HIS A 150 -10.08 -14.69 -11.96
C HIS A 150 -10.49 -15.26 -13.32
N ALA A 151 -11.54 -16.07 -13.40
CA ALA A 151 -12.14 -16.48 -14.66
C ALA A 151 -12.87 -15.32 -15.37
N HIS A 152 -13.26 -14.27 -14.65
CA HIS A 152 -13.78 -13.04 -15.24
C HIS A 152 -12.63 -12.16 -15.73
N ALA A 153 -12.50 -12.02 -17.05
CA ALA A 153 -11.38 -11.32 -17.70
C ALA A 153 -11.23 -9.87 -17.23
N ASP A 154 -12.34 -9.15 -17.02
CA ASP A 154 -12.33 -7.76 -16.56
C ASP A 154 -11.83 -7.65 -15.12
N THR A 155 -12.28 -8.54 -14.23
CA THR A 155 -11.80 -8.63 -12.85
C THR A 155 -10.31 -8.95 -12.81
N TYR A 156 -9.88 -9.98 -13.54
CA TYR A 156 -8.46 -10.36 -13.62
C TYR A 156 -7.60 -9.22 -14.15
N SER A 157 -8.05 -8.52 -15.20
CA SER A 157 -7.31 -7.40 -15.77
C SER A 157 -7.23 -6.22 -14.80
N LEU A 158 -8.33 -5.82 -14.16
CA LEU A 158 -8.32 -4.68 -13.26
C LEU A 158 -7.58 -5.00 -11.96
N SER A 159 -7.78 -6.18 -11.37
CA SER A 159 -7.07 -6.60 -10.17
C SER A 159 -5.57 -6.68 -10.42
N GLY A 160 -5.16 -7.21 -11.59
CA GLY A 160 -3.77 -7.24 -12.01
C GLY A 160 -3.15 -5.85 -12.07
N LYS A 161 -3.84 -4.88 -12.66
CA LYS A 161 -3.39 -3.47 -12.72
C LYS A 161 -3.27 -2.83 -11.34
N ILE A 162 -4.29 -3.00 -10.48
CA ILE A 162 -4.28 -2.47 -9.11
C ILE A 162 -3.10 -3.07 -8.33
N TYR A 163 -2.96 -4.39 -8.37
CA TYR A 163 -1.90 -5.11 -7.66
C TYR A 163 -0.49 -4.72 -8.15
N SER A 164 -0.25 -4.75 -9.46
CA SER A 164 1.09 -4.52 -10.01
C SER A 164 1.54 -3.07 -9.83
N SER A 165 0.67 -2.10 -10.15
CA SER A 165 1.00 -0.68 -9.97
C SER A 165 1.11 -0.31 -8.48
N GLY A 166 0.32 -0.95 -7.61
CA GLY A 166 0.41 -0.76 -6.16
C GLY A 166 1.76 -1.22 -5.60
N LEU A 167 2.16 -2.47 -5.86
CA LEU A 167 3.46 -2.98 -5.40
C LEU A 167 4.64 -2.21 -6.00
N GLN A 168 4.55 -1.81 -7.27
CA GLN A 168 5.60 -1.01 -7.90
C GLN A 168 5.71 0.38 -7.27
N PHE A 169 4.59 1.02 -6.92
CA PHE A 169 4.62 2.28 -6.19
C PHE A 169 5.26 2.12 -4.83
N ILE A 170 4.81 1.14 -4.04
CA ILE A 170 5.36 0.86 -2.70
C ILE A 170 6.87 0.61 -2.80
N LEU A 171 7.31 -0.20 -3.78
CA LEU A 171 8.73 -0.49 -3.96
C LEU A 171 9.52 0.77 -4.32
N ALA A 172 9.01 1.61 -5.23
CA ALA A 172 9.65 2.87 -5.57
C ALA A 172 9.68 3.85 -4.37
N HIS A 173 8.64 3.86 -3.55
CA HIS A 173 8.55 4.64 -2.32
C HIS A 173 9.64 4.21 -1.31
N GLU A 174 9.80 2.91 -1.08
CA GLU A 174 10.86 2.39 -0.19
C GLU A 174 12.27 2.64 -0.73
N VAL A 175 12.46 2.57 -2.06
CA VAL A 175 13.71 3.01 -2.70
C VAL A 175 13.94 4.49 -2.44
N GLY A 176 12.89 5.31 -2.51
CA GLY A 176 12.92 6.73 -2.17
C GLY A 176 13.45 6.98 -0.76
N HIS A 177 12.97 6.25 0.25
CA HIS A 177 13.48 6.35 1.61
C HIS A 177 15.00 6.10 1.68
N LEU A 178 15.50 5.03 1.06
CA LEU A 178 16.92 4.71 1.06
C LEU A 178 17.76 5.74 0.28
N MET A 179 17.26 6.18 -0.88
CA MET A 179 17.97 7.11 -1.75
C MET A 179 18.03 8.54 -1.18
N LEU A 180 17.02 8.94 -0.42
CA LEU A 180 16.96 10.25 0.23
C LEU A 180 17.65 10.25 1.60
N GLY A 181 18.15 9.09 2.07
CA GLY A 181 18.80 8.97 3.36
C GLY A 181 17.83 9.19 4.52
N HIS A 182 16.56 8.83 4.33
CA HIS A 182 15.54 8.85 5.37
C HIS A 182 15.95 7.92 6.52
N GLY A 183 15.55 8.29 7.73
CA GLY A 183 16.02 7.64 8.95
C GLY A 183 15.01 7.79 10.08
N PRO A 184 15.39 7.43 11.32
CA PRO A 184 14.47 7.43 12.44
C PRO A 184 13.71 8.75 12.57
N VAL A 185 12.40 8.65 12.64
CA VAL A 185 11.50 9.79 12.82
C VAL A 185 11.58 10.27 14.27
N GLN A 186 11.86 11.56 14.46
CA GLN A 186 11.87 12.19 15.79
C GLN A 186 10.57 12.95 16.08
N THR A 187 9.91 13.45 15.04
CA THR A 187 8.68 14.24 15.15
C THR A 187 7.68 13.85 14.09
N ALA A 188 6.38 14.06 14.35
CA ALA A 188 5.34 13.86 13.36
C ALA A 188 5.55 14.69 12.08
N ALA A 189 6.14 15.89 12.20
CA ALA A 189 6.46 16.73 11.05
C ALA A 189 7.59 16.13 10.20
N ASP A 190 8.58 15.49 10.83
CA ASP A 190 9.64 14.78 10.12
C ASP A 190 9.11 13.56 9.37
N SER A 191 8.23 12.76 10.00
CA SER A 191 7.57 11.65 9.32
C SER A 191 6.83 12.15 8.09
N ARG A 192 5.93 13.13 8.23
CA ARG A 192 5.17 13.67 7.08
C ARG A 192 6.06 14.22 5.96
N ARG A 193 7.20 14.82 6.31
CA ARG A 193 8.15 15.30 5.30
C ARG A 193 8.77 14.11 4.56
N GLN A 194 9.35 13.15 5.29
CA GLN A 194 10.00 11.98 4.70
C GLN A 194 9.02 11.18 3.82
N GLU A 195 7.79 10.96 4.30
CA GLU A 195 6.75 10.27 3.55
C GLU A 195 6.40 11.00 2.24
N ARG A 196 6.22 12.33 2.28
CA ARG A 196 5.94 13.11 1.06
C ARG A 196 7.09 13.11 0.06
N GLU A 197 8.33 13.16 0.56
CA GLU A 197 9.53 13.11 -0.29
C GLU A 197 9.65 11.72 -0.95
N ALA A 198 9.34 10.64 -0.22
CA ALA A 198 9.29 9.28 -0.76
C ALA A 198 8.13 9.07 -1.75
N ASP A 199 6.94 9.62 -1.47
CA ASP A 199 5.80 9.61 -2.41
C ASP A 199 6.14 10.36 -3.70
N SER A 200 6.81 11.52 -3.58
CA SER A 200 7.26 12.29 -4.75
C SER A 200 8.28 11.51 -5.57
N PHE A 201 9.23 10.83 -4.91
CA PHE A 201 10.18 9.97 -5.59
C PHE A 201 9.48 8.86 -6.37
N ALA A 202 8.51 8.19 -5.76
CA ALA A 202 7.72 7.15 -6.42
C ALA A 202 6.90 7.69 -7.60
N LEU A 203 6.28 8.87 -7.46
CA LEU A 203 5.55 9.50 -8.56
C LEU A 203 6.47 9.91 -9.71
N ASP A 204 7.66 10.45 -9.43
CA ASP A 204 8.61 10.80 -10.49
C ASP A 204 9.10 9.56 -11.25
N HIS A 205 9.21 8.41 -10.56
CA HIS A 205 9.45 7.13 -11.21
C HIS A 205 8.30 6.72 -12.15
N PHE A 206 7.04 6.79 -11.69
CA PHE A 206 5.88 6.52 -12.56
C PHE A 206 5.77 7.49 -13.74
N ALA A 207 6.10 8.76 -13.53
CA ALA A 207 6.16 9.78 -14.59
C ALA A 207 7.19 9.42 -15.68
N ARG A 208 8.35 8.88 -15.30
CA ARG A 208 9.37 8.40 -16.26
C ARG A 208 8.93 7.13 -16.99
N LEU A 209 8.16 6.27 -16.33
CA LEU A 209 7.58 5.08 -16.94
C LEU A 209 6.47 5.42 -17.93
N GLY A 210 5.70 6.46 -17.65
CA GLY A 210 4.47 6.76 -18.39
C GLY A 210 3.30 5.86 -18.00
N GLY A 211 3.34 5.27 -16.81
CA GLY A 211 2.30 4.40 -16.28
C GLY A 211 1.49 5.07 -15.17
N SER A 212 0.25 4.61 -14.99
CA SER A 212 -0.67 5.12 -13.98
C SER A 212 -0.39 4.45 -12.61
N PRO A 213 -0.15 5.21 -11.52
CA PRO A 213 0.08 4.66 -10.18
C PRO A 213 -1.23 4.23 -9.50
N MET A 214 -2.22 3.72 -10.24
CA MET A 214 -3.58 3.48 -9.75
C MET A 214 -3.66 2.67 -8.46
N GLY A 215 -2.84 1.63 -8.34
CA GLY A 215 -2.81 0.74 -7.20
C GLY A 215 -2.50 1.42 -5.86
N VAL A 216 -1.75 2.53 -5.86
CA VAL A 216 -1.42 3.22 -4.61
C VAL A 216 -2.65 3.81 -3.94
N PHE A 217 -3.63 4.29 -4.71
CA PHE A 217 -4.84 4.88 -4.13
C PHE A 217 -5.69 3.83 -3.42
N PHE A 218 -5.75 2.62 -3.97
CA PHE A 218 -6.44 1.50 -3.33
C PHE A 218 -5.67 0.99 -2.12
N TYR A 219 -4.34 0.96 -2.19
CA TYR A 219 -3.49 0.68 -1.04
C TYR A 219 -3.70 1.71 0.08
N PHE A 220 -3.69 3.01 -0.20
CA PHE A 220 -3.89 4.07 0.79
C PHE A 220 -5.29 4.04 1.42
N GLN A 221 -6.33 3.76 0.63
CA GLN A 221 -7.68 3.57 1.18
C GLN A 221 -7.73 2.41 2.18
N ALA A 222 -7.01 1.31 1.92
CA ALA A 222 -6.93 0.21 2.85
C ALA A 222 -6.05 0.52 4.07
N ALA A 223 -4.86 1.08 3.84
CA ALA A 223 -3.88 1.41 4.87
C ALA A 223 -4.40 2.47 5.85
N TRP A 224 -5.25 3.39 5.41
CA TRP A 224 -5.88 4.41 6.27
C TRP A 224 -6.65 3.81 7.47
N TRP A 225 -7.19 2.59 7.34
CA TRP A 225 -7.85 1.92 8.47
C TRP A 225 -6.88 1.47 9.55
N GLY A 226 -5.67 1.04 9.18
CA GLY A 226 -4.65 0.60 10.13
C GLY A 226 -3.76 1.73 10.65
N ASP A 227 -3.41 2.66 9.77
CA ASP A 227 -2.49 3.76 10.03
C ASP A 227 -3.12 5.12 9.63
N PRO A 228 -4.22 5.52 10.30
CA PRO A 228 -4.79 6.83 10.04
C PRO A 228 -3.78 7.88 10.50
N GLY A 229 -3.61 8.92 9.69
CA GLY A 229 -2.81 10.08 10.07
C GLY A 229 -3.43 10.93 11.19
N SER A 230 -3.96 10.34 12.27
CA SER A 230 -4.42 10.98 13.53
C SER A 230 -3.31 11.01 14.59
N ASP A 231 -3.39 11.87 15.62
CA ASP A 231 -2.31 12.02 16.63
C ASP A 231 -1.95 10.71 17.35
N GLU A 232 -2.93 9.83 17.51
CA GLU A 232 -2.75 8.53 18.14
C GLU A 232 -2.11 7.50 17.19
N GLY A 233 -2.50 7.46 15.91
CA GLY A 233 -1.84 6.62 14.90
C GLY A 233 -0.39 7.04 14.63
N ARG A 234 -0.13 8.35 14.68
CA ARG A 234 1.19 8.99 14.50
C ARG A 234 2.27 8.53 15.49
N ALA A 235 1.91 8.03 16.66
CA ALA A 235 2.86 7.65 17.71
C ALA A 235 3.33 6.18 17.60
N ILE A 236 2.63 5.35 16.82
CA ILE A 236 2.76 3.89 16.86
C ILE A 236 3.12 3.30 15.49
N HIS A 237 2.85 4.00 14.38
CA HIS A 237 2.99 3.47 13.03
C HIS A 237 4.06 4.18 12.19
N SER A 238 4.56 3.50 11.16
CA SER A 238 5.71 3.92 10.37
C SER A 238 5.38 4.78 9.14
N HIS A 239 4.16 4.71 8.57
CA HIS A 239 3.80 5.37 7.31
C HIS A 239 2.38 5.98 7.35
N PRO A 240 2.15 7.02 8.18
CA PRO A 240 0.80 7.57 8.36
C PRO A 240 0.20 8.04 7.05
N ILE A 241 -1.02 7.55 6.75
CA ILE A 241 -1.79 7.99 5.58
C ILE A 241 -2.52 9.27 5.98
N SER A 242 -1.92 10.42 5.64
CA SER A 242 -2.49 11.73 5.89
C SER A 242 -3.14 12.33 4.64
N LYS A 243 -4.13 13.20 4.85
CA LYS A 243 -4.74 14.00 3.78
C LYS A 243 -3.68 14.70 2.93
N ASP A 244 -2.74 15.40 3.56
CA ASP A 244 -1.68 16.15 2.86
C ASP A 244 -0.90 15.28 1.84
N ARG A 245 -0.66 14.00 2.15
CA ARG A 245 0.04 13.08 1.23
C ARG A 245 -0.83 12.79 0.01
N ILE A 246 -2.09 12.40 0.24
CA ILE A 246 -3.02 12.07 -0.83
C ILE A 246 -3.30 13.30 -1.71
N GLU A 247 -3.48 14.48 -1.10
CA GLU A 247 -3.67 15.73 -1.83
C GLU A 247 -2.45 16.08 -2.68
N ALA A 248 -1.23 15.99 -2.13
CA ALA A 248 -0.02 16.28 -2.88
C ALA A 248 0.14 15.36 -4.10
N MET A 249 -0.11 14.05 -3.92
CA MET A 249 -0.05 13.09 -5.02
C MET A 249 -1.12 13.35 -6.08
N ALA A 250 -2.36 13.58 -5.65
CA ALA A 250 -3.47 13.86 -6.56
C ALA A 250 -3.25 15.16 -7.35
N GLN A 251 -2.75 16.22 -6.69
CA GLN A 251 -2.41 17.48 -7.34
C GLN A 251 -1.30 17.30 -8.38
N ARG A 252 -0.26 16.50 -8.09
CA ARG A 252 0.80 16.19 -9.06
C ARG A 252 0.23 15.49 -10.31
N MET A 253 -0.67 14.54 -10.12
CA MET A 253 -1.34 13.82 -11.22
C MET A 253 -2.29 14.71 -12.02
N LEU A 254 -3.01 15.63 -11.38
CA LEU A 254 -3.87 16.59 -12.07
C LEU A 254 -3.09 17.62 -12.89
N ALA A 255 -1.95 18.06 -12.37
CA ALA A 255 -1.11 19.05 -13.04
C ALA A 255 -0.52 18.53 -14.36
N ALA A 256 -0.14 17.25 -14.40
CA ALA A 256 0.50 16.65 -15.58
C ALA A 256 0.06 15.18 -15.79
N PRO A 257 -1.21 14.92 -16.13
CA PRO A 257 -1.72 13.55 -16.22
C PRO A 257 -1.08 12.74 -17.36
N MET A 258 -0.54 13.42 -18.38
CA MET A 258 0.17 12.76 -19.47
C MET A 258 1.51 12.17 -19.03
N ASP A 259 2.14 12.71 -17.98
CA ASP A 259 3.34 12.12 -17.38
C ASP A 259 3.06 10.68 -16.91
N PHE A 260 1.83 10.39 -16.50
CA PHE A 260 1.40 9.09 -15.95
C PHE A 260 0.64 8.23 -16.97
N ALA A 261 0.70 8.57 -18.25
CA ALA A 261 -0.10 7.91 -19.30
C ALA A 261 0.64 7.68 -20.62
N HIS A 262 1.76 8.36 -20.86
CA HIS A 262 2.45 8.33 -22.16
C HIS A 262 3.00 6.96 -22.57
N GLY A 263 3.18 6.04 -21.62
CA GLY A 263 3.62 4.67 -21.86
C GLY A 263 2.51 3.68 -22.20
N GLU A 264 1.24 4.09 -22.09
CA GLU A 264 0.09 3.23 -22.35
C GLU A 264 -0.28 3.14 -23.83
N ASN A 265 -1.04 2.09 -24.20
CA ASN A 265 -1.51 1.89 -25.58
C ASN A 265 -2.42 3.03 -26.08
N ASN A 266 -3.15 3.69 -25.18
CA ASN A 266 -3.98 4.86 -25.49
C ASN A 266 -3.72 5.95 -24.43
N PRO A 267 -2.67 6.78 -24.61
CA PRO A 267 -2.27 7.76 -23.61
C PRO A 267 -3.33 8.80 -23.29
N GLU A 268 -4.15 9.22 -24.26
CA GLU A 268 -5.20 10.21 -24.02
C GLU A 268 -6.31 9.64 -23.13
N ARG A 269 -6.73 8.41 -23.39
CA ARG A 269 -7.69 7.70 -22.53
C ARG A 269 -7.11 7.49 -21.14
N GLU A 270 -5.87 7.05 -21.02
CA GLU A 270 -5.26 6.84 -19.71
C GLU A 270 -5.10 8.16 -18.95
N ALA A 271 -4.66 9.24 -19.60
CA ALA A 271 -4.57 10.56 -18.96
C ALA A 271 -5.92 11.05 -18.44
N PHE A 272 -7.03 10.72 -19.12
CA PHE A 272 -8.37 10.97 -18.60
C PHE A 272 -8.67 10.13 -17.34
N LEU A 273 -8.29 8.85 -17.32
CA LEU A 273 -8.45 7.99 -16.14
C LEU A 273 -7.59 8.48 -14.96
N VAL A 274 -6.34 8.87 -15.22
CA VAL A 274 -5.42 9.48 -14.23
C VAL A 274 -6.03 10.73 -13.60
N ARG A 275 -6.66 11.61 -14.40
CA ARG A 275 -7.37 12.79 -13.87
C ARG A 275 -8.54 12.38 -12.97
N ASN A 276 -9.38 11.44 -13.40
CA ASN A 276 -10.54 11.00 -12.61
C ASN A 276 -10.12 10.36 -11.29
N LEU A 277 -9.09 9.52 -11.33
CA LEU A 277 -8.49 8.91 -10.16
C LEU A 277 -7.96 9.96 -9.19
N ALA A 278 -7.26 10.98 -9.68
CA ALA A 278 -6.77 12.06 -8.85
C ALA A 278 -7.91 12.90 -8.23
N LEU A 279 -9.01 13.14 -8.96
CA LEU A 279 -10.20 13.79 -8.41
C LEU A 279 -10.85 12.94 -7.30
N GLN A 280 -10.98 11.63 -7.51
CA GLN A 280 -11.47 10.70 -6.48
C GLN A 280 -10.58 10.70 -5.25
N ALA A 281 -9.25 10.75 -5.44
CA ALA A 281 -8.29 10.83 -4.36
C ALA A 281 -8.43 12.13 -3.55
N LEU A 282 -8.67 13.27 -4.20
CA LEU A 282 -8.97 14.53 -3.51
C LEU A 282 -10.27 14.44 -2.70
N SER A 283 -11.32 13.84 -3.26
CA SER A 283 -12.57 13.62 -2.52
C SER A 283 -12.35 12.70 -1.31
N PHE A 284 -11.55 11.65 -1.45
CA PHE A 284 -11.17 10.79 -0.32
C PHE A 284 -10.37 11.56 0.73
N ALA A 285 -9.37 12.33 0.32
CA ALA A 285 -8.54 13.14 1.22
C ALA A 285 -9.37 14.15 2.02
N GLN A 286 -10.41 14.74 1.42
CA GLN A 286 -11.36 15.63 2.11
C GLN A 286 -12.15 14.92 3.21
N MET A 287 -12.50 13.63 3.02
CA MET A 287 -13.22 12.84 4.03
C MET A 287 -12.32 12.43 5.20
N MET A 288 -11.00 12.33 4.99
CA MET A 288 -10.06 11.86 6.03
C MET A 288 -9.80 12.88 7.16
N ASP A 289 -9.99 14.17 6.91
CA ASP A 289 -9.73 15.25 7.88
C ASP A 289 -10.85 15.43 8.90
N ASP A 290 -11.96 14.72 8.72
CA ASP A 290 -13.08 14.74 9.63
C ASP A 290 -12.93 13.58 10.62
N ASP A 291 -12.31 13.81 11.78
CA ASP A 291 -12.25 12.85 12.89
C ASP A 291 -13.66 12.38 13.32
N GLY A 292 -14.69 13.20 13.07
CA GLY A 292 -16.09 12.81 13.21
C GLY A 292 -16.48 11.71 12.23
N LEU A 293 -15.95 11.73 11.01
CA LEU A 293 -16.20 10.73 9.98
C LEU A 293 -15.54 9.39 10.30
N LEU A 294 -14.36 9.34 10.93
CA LEU A 294 -13.79 8.08 11.42
C LEU A 294 -14.66 7.41 12.49
N ASN A 295 -15.22 8.21 13.41
CA ASN A 295 -16.07 7.70 14.49
C ASN A 295 -17.49 7.38 14.01
N LEU A 296 -18.08 8.21 13.15
CA LEU A 296 -19.41 7.99 12.57
C LEU A 296 -19.40 6.88 11.52
N ALA A 297 -18.33 6.75 10.73
CA ALA A 297 -18.18 5.67 9.78
C ALA A 297 -18.15 4.32 10.49
N GLN A 298 -17.57 4.22 11.70
CA GLN A 298 -17.60 2.96 12.45
C GLN A 298 -19.04 2.50 12.71
N ASP A 299 -19.88 3.34 13.31
CA ASP A 299 -21.25 2.94 13.69
C ASP A 299 -22.10 2.67 12.44
N TYR A 300 -21.92 3.48 11.39
CA TYR A 300 -22.56 3.28 10.10
C TYR A 300 -22.13 1.95 9.45
N LEU A 301 -20.82 1.69 9.34
CA LEU A 301 -20.28 0.49 8.69
C LEU A 301 -20.75 -0.78 9.39
N LEU A 302 -20.74 -0.81 10.72
CA LEU A 302 -21.15 -2.00 11.46
C LEU A 302 -22.66 -2.23 11.49
N THR A 303 -23.46 -1.17 11.37
CA THR A 303 -24.92 -1.29 11.37
C THR A 303 -25.44 -1.65 9.99
N GLU A 304 -24.95 -0.97 8.95
CA GLU A 304 -25.46 -1.10 7.58
C GLU A 304 -24.69 -2.15 6.75
N PHE A 305 -23.46 -2.48 7.14
CA PHE A 305 -22.60 -3.45 6.45
C PHE A 305 -21.93 -4.42 7.45
N PRO A 306 -22.73 -5.18 8.23
CA PRO A 306 -22.21 -6.00 9.31
C PRO A 306 -21.32 -7.14 8.77
N LEU A 307 -20.26 -7.48 9.52
CA LEU A 307 -19.31 -8.53 9.15
C LEU A 307 -19.98 -9.90 8.92
N SER A 308 -21.12 -10.15 9.59
CA SER A 308 -21.88 -11.39 9.43
C SER A 308 -22.50 -11.58 8.04
N GLU A 309 -22.63 -10.50 7.26
CA GLU A 309 -23.22 -10.53 5.92
C GLU A 309 -22.16 -10.64 4.81
N LEU A 310 -20.86 -10.48 5.13
CA LEU A 310 -19.79 -10.57 4.13
C LEU A 310 -19.89 -11.79 3.21
N PRO A 311 -20.18 -13.03 3.70
CA PRO A 311 -20.23 -14.21 2.83
C PRO A 311 -21.28 -14.18 1.73
N GLY A 312 -22.28 -13.30 1.81
CA GLY A 312 -23.33 -13.11 0.81
C GLY A 312 -23.39 -11.68 0.26
N ALA A 313 -22.41 -10.84 0.57
CA ALA A 313 -22.41 -9.42 0.21
C ALA A 313 -22.14 -9.17 -1.28
N CYS A 314 -21.60 -10.16 -1.99
CA CYS A 314 -21.24 -10.09 -3.40
C CYS A 314 -21.72 -11.35 -4.14
N PRO A 315 -21.98 -11.26 -5.46
CA PRO A 315 -22.33 -12.42 -6.26
C PRO A 315 -21.15 -13.40 -6.35
N HIS A 316 -21.48 -14.70 -6.47
CA HIS A 316 -20.53 -15.84 -6.49
C HIS A 316 -20.27 -16.42 -7.89
#